data_AF-A0A7S0KTU1-F1
#
_entry.id   AF-A0A7S0KTU1-F1
#
_cell.length_a   1.000
_cell.length_b   1.000
_cell.length_c   1.000
_cell.angle_alpha   90.00
_cell.angle_beta   90.00
_cell.angle_gamma   90.00
#
_symmetry.space_group_name_H-M   'P 1'
#
loop_
_entity.id
_entity.type
_entity.pdbx_description
1 polymer ?
#
loop_
_entity_poly.entity_id
_entity_poly.type
_entity_poly.pdbx_seq_one_letter_code
_entity_poly.pdbx_strand_id
1 'polypeptide(L)'
;QVTPRWGGATPAGGNTEEAREARDLEKIFVAHAHGVAANNLAGVLVADPRLRECFLETLAAAAATHPSAMSRKSALQALIRVAQCWLPSVGSEVVASGATAREGPVPGFAAFAVQRVAKEACVDAVMRGDLDPRDAGCAAAVAETVNFTRVMLERLGDDFANHLRVNLLGANWGLDPESHGREYVRRVTSTTQNSAREARAFVAECAKIAQGKNPGVASNKCTPGM
;
A
#
# COMPACT_ATOMS: atom_id res chain seq x y z
N GLN A 1 -14.23 -21.08 -16.43
CA GLN A 1 -13.29 -20.19 -15.72
C GLN A 1 -14.09 -19.39 -14.72
N VAL A 2 -13.80 -19.52 -13.43
CA VAL A 2 -14.50 -18.80 -12.36
C VAL A 2 -13.54 -17.73 -11.84
N THR A 3 -13.84 -16.48 -12.15
CA THR A 3 -13.15 -15.33 -11.55
C THR A 3 -13.81 -15.01 -10.21
N PRO A 4 -13.06 -14.89 -9.09
CA PRO A 4 -13.64 -14.43 -7.84
C PRO A 4 -13.93 -12.92 -7.96
N ARG A 5 -15.21 -12.56 -7.94
CA ARG A 5 -15.68 -11.17 -8.02
C ARG A 5 -15.78 -10.59 -6.61
N TRP A 6 -14.66 -10.14 -6.05
CA TRP A 6 -14.66 -9.32 -4.84
C TRP A 6 -14.84 -7.85 -5.23
N GLY A 7 -16.09 -7.39 -5.26
CA GLY A 7 -16.40 -6.00 -5.62
C GLY A 7 -17.82 -5.73 -6.13
N GLY A 8 -18.75 -6.68 -6.01
CA GLY A 8 -20.17 -6.40 -6.22
C GLY A 8 -20.81 -5.89 -4.94
N ALA A 9 -21.53 -4.76 -5.01
CA ALA A 9 -22.42 -4.34 -3.95
C ALA A 9 -23.32 -5.51 -3.54
N THR A 10 -23.26 -5.88 -2.26
CA THR A 10 -24.09 -6.96 -1.70
C THR A 10 -25.55 -6.58 -1.90
N PRO A 11 -26.40 -7.46 -2.48
CA PRO A 11 -27.83 -7.22 -2.46
C PRO A 11 -28.26 -7.11 -0.99
N ALA A 12 -29.15 -6.16 -0.70
CA ALA A 12 -29.75 -5.95 0.61
C ALA A 12 -30.51 -7.22 1.02
N GLY A 13 -29.83 -8.11 1.73
CA GLY A 13 -30.30 -9.47 2.04
C GLY A 13 -29.23 -10.57 2.06
N GLY A 14 -27.94 -10.25 1.80
CA GLY A 14 -26.85 -11.22 1.97
C GLY A 14 -26.69 -11.68 3.43
N ASN A 15 -26.38 -12.96 3.62
CA ASN A 15 -26.18 -13.59 4.93
C ASN A 15 -25.11 -12.81 5.74
N THR A 16 -25.54 -12.11 6.78
CA THR A 16 -24.66 -11.27 7.60
C THR A 16 -23.58 -12.08 8.29
N GLU A 17 -23.81 -13.38 8.52
CA GLU A 17 -22.84 -14.28 9.12
C GLU A 17 -21.70 -14.62 8.15
N GLU A 18 -22.00 -14.98 6.89
CA GLU A 18 -20.97 -15.21 5.87
C GLU A 18 -20.06 -13.97 5.68
N ALA A 19 -20.66 -12.78 5.68
CA ALA A 19 -19.90 -11.53 5.57
C ALA A 19 -19.01 -11.27 6.79
N ARG A 20 -19.43 -11.73 7.98
CA ARG A 20 -18.65 -11.66 9.21
C ARG A 20 -17.51 -12.69 9.21
N GLU A 21 -17.82 -13.94 8.89
CA GLU A 21 -16.84 -15.03 8.77
C GLU A 21 -15.75 -14.71 7.74
N ALA A 22 -16.13 -14.18 6.58
CA ALA A 22 -15.18 -13.74 5.56
C ALA A 22 -14.20 -12.68 6.09
N ARG A 23 -14.69 -11.71 6.88
CA ARG A 23 -13.84 -10.68 7.51
C ARG A 23 -12.90 -11.28 8.56
N ASP A 24 -13.38 -12.24 9.33
CA ASP A 24 -12.54 -12.89 10.35
C ASP A 24 -11.47 -13.78 9.70
N LEU A 25 -11.80 -14.47 8.61
CA LEU A 25 -10.84 -15.19 7.77
C LEU A 25 -9.79 -14.23 7.17
N GLU A 26 -10.20 -13.07 6.68
CA GLU A 26 -9.28 -12.08 6.11
C GLU A 26 -8.29 -11.55 7.18
N LYS A 27 -8.75 -11.32 8.42
CA LYS A 27 -7.87 -10.97 9.54
C LYS A 27 -6.84 -12.07 9.82
N ILE A 28 -7.27 -13.33 9.85
CA ILE A 28 -6.38 -14.49 10.08
C ILE A 28 -5.38 -14.61 8.93
N PHE A 29 -5.82 -14.45 7.68
CA PHE A 29 -4.95 -14.43 6.50
C PHE A 29 -3.90 -13.33 6.60
N VAL A 30 -4.29 -12.10 6.92
CA VAL A 30 -3.36 -10.97 7.05
C VAL A 30 -2.34 -11.22 8.17
N ALA A 31 -2.77 -11.75 9.31
CA ALA A 31 -1.87 -12.10 10.40
C ALA A 31 -0.87 -13.19 9.98
N HIS A 32 -1.33 -14.22 9.25
CA HIS A 32 -0.48 -15.26 8.69
C HIS A 32 0.52 -14.69 7.67
N ALA A 33 0.06 -13.86 6.73
CA ALA A 33 0.89 -13.21 5.72
C ALA A 33 1.97 -12.32 6.37
N HIS A 34 1.61 -11.56 7.40
CA HIS A 34 2.56 -10.80 8.19
C HIS A 34 3.57 -11.72 8.90
N GLY A 35 3.14 -12.85 9.46
CA GLY A 35 4.04 -13.85 10.03
C GLY A 35 5.02 -14.43 9.01
N VAL A 36 4.56 -14.83 7.82
CA VAL A 36 5.41 -15.32 6.71
C VAL A 36 6.47 -14.28 6.36
N ALA A 37 6.06 -13.02 6.19
CA ALA A 37 6.95 -11.94 5.83
C ALA A 37 7.95 -11.58 6.95
N ALA A 38 7.50 -11.54 8.20
CA ALA A 38 8.33 -11.22 9.36
C ALA A 38 9.40 -12.29 9.65
N ASN A 39 9.14 -13.55 9.26
CA ASN A 39 10.09 -14.65 9.38
C ASN A 39 10.98 -14.82 8.13
N ASN A 40 11.01 -13.84 7.22
CA ASN A 40 11.78 -13.87 5.97
C ASN A 40 11.43 -15.04 5.04
N LEU A 41 10.20 -15.55 5.12
CA LEU A 41 9.73 -16.69 4.31
C LEU A 41 9.05 -16.24 3.01
N ALA A 42 9.02 -14.93 2.71
CA ALA A 42 8.45 -14.41 1.47
C ALA A 42 9.07 -15.06 0.23
N GLY A 43 10.35 -15.43 0.25
CA GLY A 43 11.03 -16.12 -0.84
C GLY A 43 10.37 -17.44 -1.29
N VAL A 44 9.65 -18.13 -0.41
CA VAL A 44 8.92 -19.36 -0.75
C VAL A 44 7.85 -19.11 -1.81
N LEU A 45 7.25 -17.91 -1.83
CA LEU A 45 6.23 -17.53 -2.81
C LEU A 45 6.80 -17.33 -4.22
N VAL A 46 8.12 -17.22 -4.39
CA VAL A 46 8.73 -17.10 -5.72
C VAL A 46 8.50 -18.38 -6.55
N ALA A 47 8.46 -19.53 -5.89
CA ALA A 47 8.39 -20.85 -6.53
C ALA A 47 7.03 -21.16 -7.18
N ASP A 48 5.92 -20.59 -6.69
CA ASP A 48 4.57 -20.82 -7.22
C ASP A 48 3.91 -19.49 -7.64
N PRO A 49 3.86 -19.20 -8.95
CA PRO A 49 3.25 -17.97 -9.47
C PRO A 49 1.77 -17.79 -9.11
N ARG A 50 0.97 -18.86 -9.10
CA ARG A 50 -0.48 -18.76 -8.85
C ARG A 50 -0.75 -18.46 -7.38
N LEU A 51 -0.06 -19.17 -6.49
CA LEU A 51 -0.14 -18.88 -5.06
C LEU A 51 0.33 -17.46 -4.77
N ARG A 52 1.45 -17.04 -5.37
CA ARG A 52 1.99 -15.68 -5.24
C ARG A 52 1.01 -14.61 -5.66
N GLU A 53 0.43 -14.72 -6.85
CA GLU A 53 -0.52 -13.73 -7.37
C GLU A 53 -1.76 -13.61 -6.48
N CYS A 54 -2.34 -14.75 -6.08
CA CYS A 54 -3.49 -14.78 -5.18
C CYS A 54 -3.14 -14.17 -3.81
N PHE A 55 -1.97 -14.52 -3.25
CA PHE A 55 -1.48 -13.99 -1.99
C PHE A 55 -1.28 -12.48 -2.04
N LEU A 56 -0.60 -11.98 -3.09
CA LEU A 56 -0.33 -10.56 -3.27
C LEU A 56 -1.61 -9.74 -3.49
N GLU A 57 -2.52 -10.20 -4.35
CA GLU A 57 -3.78 -9.49 -4.62
C GLU A 57 -4.65 -9.43 -3.35
N THR A 58 -4.75 -10.53 -2.62
CA THR A 58 -5.52 -10.57 -1.36
C THR A 58 -4.90 -9.62 -0.33
N LEU A 59 -3.58 -9.63 -0.19
CA LEU A 59 -2.87 -8.78 0.76
C LEU A 59 -2.95 -7.29 0.40
N ALA A 60 -2.86 -6.95 -0.89
CA ALA A 60 -3.01 -5.57 -1.36
C ALA A 60 -4.44 -5.07 -1.19
N ALA A 61 -5.46 -5.90 -1.49
CA ALA A 61 -6.86 -5.56 -1.25
C ALA A 61 -7.13 -5.30 0.24
N ALA A 62 -6.58 -6.14 1.12
CA ALA A 62 -6.66 -5.97 2.56
C ALA A 62 -5.97 -4.66 3.01
N ALA A 63 -4.77 -4.37 2.51
CA ALA A 63 -4.06 -3.12 2.79
C ALA A 63 -4.87 -1.88 2.36
N ALA A 64 -5.54 -1.94 1.21
CA ALA A 64 -6.25 -0.80 0.64
C ALA A 64 -7.63 -0.55 1.28
N THR A 65 -8.37 -1.59 1.66
CA THR A 65 -9.82 -1.46 1.94
C THR A 65 -10.34 -2.17 3.17
N HIS A 66 -9.52 -2.96 3.88
CA HIS A 66 -9.99 -3.73 5.03
C HIS A 66 -10.61 -2.82 6.11
N PRO A 67 -11.77 -3.15 6.73
CA PRO A 67 -12.41 -2.26 7.71
C PRO A 67 -11.58 -1.99 8.99
N SER A 68 -10.75 -2.96 9.40
CA SER A 68 -9.80 -2.78 10.50
C SER A 68 -8.52 -2.09 10.03
N ALA A 69 -8.20 -0.94 10.65
CA ALA A 69 -6.93 -0.24 10.46
C ALA A 69 -5.71 -1.10 10.86
N MET A 70 -5.86 -1.98 11.86
CA MET A 70 -4.78 -2.88 12.28
C MET A 70 -4.49 -3.97 11.25
N SER A 71 -5.51 -4.45 10.53
CA SER A 71 -5.29 -5.36 9.40
C SER A 71 -4.61 -4.62 8.25
N ARG A 72 -5.05 -3.39 7.91
CA ARG A 72 -4.37 -2.59 6.86
C ARG A 72 -2.89 -2.36 7.20
N LYS A 73 -2.60 -1.99 8.45
CA LYS A 73 -1.24 -1.85 8.97
C LYS A 73 -0.43 -3.14 8.80
N SER A 74 -0.95 -4.27 9.27
CA SER A 74 -0.25 -5.56 9.21
C SER A 74 -0.01 -6.03 7.77
N ALA A 75 -0.98 -5.79 6.88
CA ALA A 75 -0.85 -6.06 5.46
C ALA A 75 0.23 -5.20 4.80
N LEU A 76 0.29 -3.90 5.13
CA LEU A 76 1.37 -3.02 4.67
C LEU A 76 2.73 -3.46 5.20
N GLN A 77 2.84 -3.84 6.48
CA GLN A 77 4.10 -4.37 7.04
C GLN A 77 4.58 -5.62 6.30
N ALA A 78 3.68 -6.53 5.95
CA ALA A 78 4.00 -7.69 5.14
C ALA A 78 4.48 -7.27 3.72
N LEU A 79 3.75 -6.36 3.06
CA LEU A 79 4.10 -5.86 1.73
C LEU A 79 5.43 -5.08 1.71
N ILE A 80 5.76 -4.34 2.76
CA ILE A 80 7.06 -3.67 2.92
C ILE A 80 8.19 -4.69 2.89
N ARG A 81 8.06 -5.79 3.64
CA ARG A 81 9.07 -6.87 3.66
C ARG A 81 9.19 -7.55 2.30
N VAL A 82 8.07 -7.86 1.66
CA VAL A 82 8.05 -8.40 0.30
C VAL A 82 8.76 -7.44 -0.67
N ALA A 83 8.46 -6.15 -0.61
CA ALA A 83 9.09 -5.14 -1.46
C ALA A 83 10.60 -5.02 -1.21
N GLN A 84 11.05 -5.10 0.04
CA GLN A 84 12.48 -5.12 0.38
C GLN A 84 13.19 -6.37 -0.18
N CYS A 85 12.51 -7.51 -0.28
CA CYS A 85 13.07 -8.74 -0.82
C CYS A 85 13.05 -8.80 -2.36
N TRP A 86 12.03 -8.25 -3.01
CA TRP A 86 11.75 -8.49 -4.43
C TRP A 86 11.98 -7.29 -5.34
N LEU A 87 12.09 -6.08 -4.80
CA LEU A 87 12.53 -4.94 -5.60
C LEU A 87 14.06 -4.96 -5.73
N PRO A 88 14.60 -4.54 -6.88
CA PRO A 88 16.04 -4.43 -7.06
C PRO A 88 16.63 -3.48 -6.02
N SER A 89 17.77 -3.84 -5.45
CA SER A 89 18.56 -2.92 -4.63
C SER A 89 19.46 -2.08 -5.53
N VAL A 90 19.61 -0.80 -5.21
CA VAL A 90 20.63 0.04 -5.82
C VAL A 90 22.01 -0.62 -5.61
N GLY A 91 22.71 -0.92 -6.70
CA GLY A 91 24.01 -1.61 -6.68
C GLY A 91 23.97 -3.15 -6.70
N SER A 92 22.79 -3.77 -6.76
CA SER A 92 22.68 -5.22 -6.91
C SER A 92 22.83 -5.61 -8.38
N GLU A 93 24.07 -5.67 -8.86
CA GLU A 93 24.40 -6.44 -10.07
C GLU A 93 24.17 -7.92 -9.79
N VAL A 94 22.93 -8.39 -9.93
CA VAL A 94 22.67 -9.82 -9.97
C VAL A 94 23.09 -10.30 -11.35
N VAL A 95 24.35 -10.72 -11.44
CA VAL A 95 24.88 -11.60 -12.48
C VAL A 95 24.19 -12.96 -12.33
N ALA A 96 22.94 -13.07 -12.73
CA ALA A 96 22.29 -14.36 -12.92
C ALA A 96 21.14 -14.23 -13.93
N SER A 97 21.40 -14.72 -15.14
CA SER A 97 20.41 -15.18 -16.13
C SER A 97 19.38 -14.14 -16.61
N GLY A 98 19.79 -13.33 -17.60
CA GLY A 98 18.91 -12.79 -18.65
C GLY A 98 17.88 -11.72 -18.26
N ALA A 99 17.62 -11.49 -16.98
CA ALA A 99 16.83 -10.35 -16.52
C ALA A 99 17.69 -9.08 -16.57
N THR A 100 17.20 -8.04 -17.24
CA THR A 100 17.86 -6.73 -17.18
C THR A 100 17.93 -6.28 -15.72
N ALA A 101 19.02 -5.63 -15.30
CA ALA A 101 19.35 -5.27 -13.91
C ALA A 101 18.28 -4.46 -13.13
N ARG A 102 17.14 -4.16 -13.76
CA ARG A 102 15.97 -3.47 -13.21
C ARG A 102 14.82 -4.41 -12.79
N GLU A 103 14.86 -5.70 -13.10
CA GLU A 103 13.81 -6.65 -12.73
C GLU A 103 14.29 -7.58 -11.60
N GLY A 104 13.54 -7.61 -10.49
CA GLY A 104 13.86 -8.45 -9.33
C GLY A 104 13.51 -9.92 -9.54
N PRO A 105 13.58 -10.77 -8.49
CA PRO A 105 13.30 -12.21 -8.58
C PRO A 105 11.87 -12.56 -9.01
N VAL A 106 10.95 -11.58 -8.98
CA VAL A 106 9.56 -11.75 -9.40
C VAL A 106 9.25 -10.78 -10.54
N PRO A 107 9.09 -11.28 -11.78
CA PRO A 107 8.73 -10.45 -12.92
C PRO A 107 7.43 -9.68 -12.69
N GLY A 108 7.39 -8.42 -13.11
CA GLY A 108 6.22 -7.55 -12.96
C GLY A 108 5.88 -7.09 -11.53
N PHE A 109 6.59 -7.53 -10.49
CA PHE A 109 6.28 -7.14 -9.10
C PHE A 109 6.38 -5.63 -8.87
N ALA A 110 7.34 -4.94 -9.49
CA ALA A 110 7.46 -3.48 -9.37
C ALA A 110 6.20 -2.76 -9.89
N ALA A 111 5.66 -3.19 -11.03
CA ALA A 111 4.42 -2.65 -11.60
C ALA A 111 3.22 -2.92 -10.68
N PHE A 112 3.11 -4.14 -10.15
CA PHE A 112 2.11 -4.49 -9.14
C PHE A 112 2.21 -3.59 -7.91
N ALA A 113 3.41 -3.44 -7.34
CA ALA A 113 3.65 -2.64 -6.14
C ALA A 113 3.28 -1.15 -6.35
N VAL A 114 3.58 -0.59 -7.53
CA VAL A 114 3.17 0.79 -7.87
C VAL A 114 1.65 0.91 -7.98
N GLN A 115 1.00 0.03 -8.74
CA GLN A 115 -0.43 0.17 -9.05
C GLN A 115 -1.36 -0.25 -7.92
N ARG A 116 -1.04 -1.34 -7.23
CA ARG A 116 -1.95 -1.95 -6.24
C ARG A 116 -1.62 -1.49 -4.82
N VAL A 117 -0.34 -1.28 -4.50
CA VAL A 117 0.06 -0.94 -3.12
C VAL A 117 0.30 0.55 -2.96
N ALA A 118 1.20 1.15 -3.75
CA ALA A 118 1.51 2.57 -3.63
C ALA A 118 0.30 3.45 -3.99
N LYS A 119 -0.33 3.20 -5.15
CA LYS A 119 -1.51 3.96 -5.56
C LYS A 119 -2.70 3.68 -4.64
N GLU A 120 -3.20 2.45 -4.57
CA GLU A 120 -4.49 2.21 -3.89
C GLU A 120 -4.39 2.26 -2.36
N ALA A 121 -3.41 1.55 -1.77
CA ALA A 121 -3.29 1.45 -0.32
C ALA A 121 -2.57 2.65 0.32
N CYS A 122 -1.57 3.24 -0.35
CA CYS A 122 -0.76 4.31 0.24
C CYS A 122 -1.25 5.72 -0.10
N VAL A 123 -1.66 5.96 -1.35
CA VAL A 123 -2.11 7.28 -1.80
C VAL A 123 -3.63 7.39 -1.72
N ASP A 124 -4.38 6.60 -2.48
CA ASP A 124 -5.83 6.74 -2.63
C ASP A 124 -6.56 6.58 -1.28
N ALA A 125 -6.22 5.55 -0.48
CA ALA A 125 -6.82 5.35 0.83
C ALA A 125 -6.62 6.55 1.78
N VAL A 126 -5.43 7.17 1.73
CA VAL A 126 -5.12 8.33 2.58
C VAL A 126 -5.80 9.59 2.07
N MET A 127 -5.74 9.85 0.76
CA MET A 127 -6.35 11.05 0.17
C MET A 127 -7.88 11.02 0.27
N ARG A 128 -8.52 9.85 0.14
CA ARG A 128 -9.96 9.69 0.41
C ARG A 128 -10.35 9.92 1.86
N GLY A 129 -9.40 9.88 2.79
CA GLY A 129 -9.67 9.97 4.21
C GLY A 129 -10.23 8.67 4.80
N ASP A 130 -9.85 7.52 4.24
CA ASP A 130 -10.23 6.21 4.78
C ASP A 130 -9.62 5.98 6.18
N LEU A 131 -8.48 6.63 6.45
CA LEU A 131 -7.71 6.54 7.69
C LEU A 131 -7.78 7.88 8.45
N ASP A 132 -8.49 7.91 9.58
CA ASP A 132 -8.57 9.12 10.42
C ASP A 132 -7.29 9.29 11.25
N PRO A 133 -6.49 10.35 11.06
CA PRO A 133 -5.24 10.54 11.80
C PRO A 133 -5.43 10.76 13.31
N ARG A 134 -6.66 10.99 13.79
CA ARG A 134 -6.99 11.08 15.22
C ARG A 134 -7.12 9.72 15.89
N ASP A 135 -7.42 8.68 15.11
CA ASP A 135 -7.44 7.29 15.60
C ASP A 135 -6.03 6.72 15.59
N ALA A 136 -5.60 6.12 16.70
CA ALA A 136 -4.24 5.61 16.84
C ALA A 136 -3.95 4.45 15.88
N GLY A 137 -4.94 3.60 15.61
CA GLY A 137 -4.82 2.49 14.66
C GLY A 137 -4.64 2.99 13.23
N CYS A 138 -5.46 3.96 12.82
CA CYS A 138 -5.37 4.63 11.53
C CYS A 138 -4.06 5.40 11.38
N ALA A 139 -3.63 6.14 12.40
CA ALA A 139 -2.35 6.85 12.41
C ALA A 139 -1.15 5.88 12.27
N ALA A 140 -1.26 4.67 12.84
CA ALA A 140 -0.28 3.62 12.65
C ALA A 140 -0.31 3.05 11.22
N ALA A 141 -1.49 2.84 10.63
CA ALA A 141 -1.60 2.43 9.23
C ALA A 141 -1.02 3.47 8.26
N VAL A 142 -1.30 4.77 8.47
CA VAL A 142 -0.70 5.88 7.71
C VAL A 142 0.83 5.92 7.87
N ALA A 143 1.36 5.53 9.03
CA ALA A 143 2.82 5.41 9.18
C ALA A 143 3.40 4.35 8.22
N GLU A 144 2.69 3.23 8.04
CA GLU A 144 3.15 2.18 7.13
C GLU A 144 2.94 2.55 5.65
N THR A 145 1.95 3.37 5.29
CA THR A 145 1.85 3.89 3.92
C THR A 145 3.04 4.78 3.57
N VAL A 146 3.47 5.62 4.51
CA VAL A 146 4.69 6.44 4.38
C VAL A 146 5.92 5.55 4.27
N ASN A 147 6.05 4.51 5.11
CA ASN A 147 7.19 3.60 5.07
C ASN A 147 7.25 2.81 3.75
N PHE A 148 6.13 2.29 3.26
CA PHE A 148 6.08 1.61 1.97
C PHE A 148 6.47 2.55 0.83
N THR A 149 5.94 3.77 0.82
CA THR A 149 6.28 4.78 -0.19
C THR A 149 7.78 5.13 -0.14
N ARG A 150 8.37 5.22 1.06
CA ARG A 150 9.83 5.40 1.22
C ARG A 150 10.61 4.25 0.60
N VAL A 151 10.25 2.99 0.89
CA VAL A 151 10.90 1.82 0.27
C VAL A 151 10.80 1.88 -1.26
N MET A 152 9.65 2.25 -1.81
CA MET A 152 9.50 2.41 -3.26
C MET A 152 10.41 3.51 -3.83
N LEU A 153 10.54 4.65 -3.14
CA LEU A 153 11.44 5.73 -3.54
C LEU A 153 12.92 5.31 -3.44
N GLU A 154 13.30 4.58 -2.40
CA GLU A 154 14.66 4.05 -2.24
C GLU A 154 15.02 3.01 -3.32
N ARG A 155 14.06 2.18 -3.73
CA ARG A 155 14.28 1.05 -4.65
C ARG A 155 14.13 1.43 -6.12
N LEU A 156 13.17 2.28 -6.45
CA LEU A 156 12.83 2.64 -7.82
C LEU A 156 13.31 4.05 -8.23
N GLY A 157 13.76 4.85 -7.26
CA GLY A 157 14.40 6.15 -7.51
C GLY A 157 13.51 7.17 -8.21
N ASP A 158 14.13 7.99 -9.06
CA ASP A 158 13.51 9.16 -9.69
C ASP A 158 12.35 8.82 -10.62
N ASP A 159 12.37 7.63 -11.25
CA ASP A 159 11.28 7.16 -12.11
C ASP A 159 9.97 7.04 -11.30
N PHE A 160 10.05 6.45 -10.10
CA PHE A 160 8.90 6.37 -9.20
C PHE A 160 8.59 7.71 -8.54
N ALA A 161 9.58 8.53 -8.17
CA ALA A 161 9.36 9.85 -7.60
C ALA A 161 8.56 10.76 -8.56
N ASN A 162 8.91 10.75 -9.84
CA ASN A 162 8.19 11.47 -10.88
C ASN A 162 6.78 10.91 -11.09
N HIS A 163 6.64 9.58 -11.12
CA HIS A 163 5.33 8.96 -11.25
C HIS A 163 4.39 9.31 -10.08
N LEU A 164 4.89 9.25 -8.84
CA LEU A 164 4.18 9.63 -7.62
C LEU A 164 3.72 11.08 -7.68
N ARG A 165 4.63 12.01 -8.00
CA ARG A 165 4.34 13.45 -8.09
C ARG A 165 3.30 13.78 -9.16
N VAL A 166 3.52 13.33 -10.38
CA VAL A 166 2.77 13.78 -11.56
C VAL A 166 1.45 13.03 -11.69
N ASN A 167 1.48 11.71 -11.50
CA ASN A 167 0.32 10.86 -11.79
C ASN A 167 -0.47 10.59 -10.51
N LEU A 168 0.18 10.00 -9.50
CA LEU A 168 -0.54 9.54 -8.32
C LEU A 168 -1.06 10.70 -7.48
N LEU A 169 -0.27 11.75 -7.26
CA LEU A 169 -0.68 12.93 -6.48
C LEU A 169 -1.30 14.01 -7.37
N GLY A 170 -0.67 14.30 -8.51
CA GLY A 170 -1.10 15.34 -9.44
C GLY A 170 -2.38 15.00 -10.19
N ALA A 171 -2.30 14.07 -11.14
CA ALA A 171 -3.42 13.75 -12.01
C ALA A 171 -4.64 13.18 -11.24
N ASN A 172 -4.41 12.33 -10.24
CA ASN A 172 -5.53 11.68 -9.53
C ASN A 172 -6.14 12.53 -8.41
N TRP A 173 -5.35 13.39 -7.75
CA TRP A 173 -5.78 14.12 -6.54
C TRP A 173 -5.65 15.64 -6.65
N GLY A 174 -5.17 16.14 -7.77
CA GLY A 174 -5.05 17.57 -8.05
C GLY A 174 -3.98 18.28 -7.22
N LEU A 175 -3.03 17.57 -6.62
CA LEU A 175 -1.93 18.19 -5.90
C LEU A 175 -0.91 18.74 -6.90
N ASP A 176 -0.50 19.99 -6.75
CA ASP A 176 0.46 20.57 -7.69
C ASP A 176 1.79 19.78 -7.64
N PRO A 177 2.25 19.19 -8.77
CA PRO A 177 3.46 18.40 -8.78
C PRO A 177 4.65 19.19 -8.27
N GLU A 178 4.85 20.45 -8.70
CA GLU A 178 6.07 21.20 -8.39
C GLU A 178 6.16 21.74 -6.95
N SER A 179 5.03 21.99 -6.29
CA SER A 179 5.01 22.36 -4.87
C SER A 179 4.78 21.13 -3.98
N HIS A 180 3.55 20.66 -3.90
CA HIS A 180 3.09 19.64 -2.95
C HIS A 180 3.72 18.29 -3.25
N GLY A 181 3.81 17.90 -4.52
CA GLY A 181 4.43 16.63 -4.90
C GLY A 181 5.91 16.57 -4.54
N ARG A 182 6.66 17.66 -4.74
CA ARG A 182 8.13 17.74 -4.45
C ARG A 182 8.37 17.65 -2.96
N GLU A 183 7.57 18.40 -2.20
CA GLU A 183 7.62 18.38 -0.74
C GLU A 183 7.20 17.02 -0.18
N TYR A 184 6.22 16.35 -0.78
CA TYR A 184 5.80 15.00 -0.38
C TYR A 184 6.98 14.03 -0.47
N VAL A 185 7.64 13.96 -1.63
CA VAL A 185 8.81 13.11 -1.84
C VAL A 185 9.90 13.44 -0.82
N ARG A 186 10.24 14.74 -0.67
CA ARG A 186 11.28 15.20 0.27
C ARG A 186 11.01 14.80 1.71
N ARG A 187 9.76 14.92 2.17
CA ARG A 187 9.38 14.58 3.55
C ARG A 187 9.42 13.07 3.79
N VAL A 188 8.93 12.28 2.82
CA VAL A 188 8.91 10.82 2.93
C VAL A 188 10.32 10.24 2.97
N THR A 189 11.26 10.77 2.16
CA THR A 189 12.65 10.31 2.12
C THR A 189 13.55 10.88 3.21
N SER A 190 13.09 11.90 3.96
CA SER A 190 13.88 12.51 5.02
C SER A 190 14.21 11.51 6.14
N THR A 191 15.47 11.51 6.58
CA THR A 191 16.01 10.65 7.65
C THR A 191 16.27 11.40 8.95
N THR A 192 15.80 12.65 9.07
CA THR A 192 15.95 13.45 10.29
C THR A 192 15.20 12.82 11.48
N GLN A 193 15.62 13.14 12.72
CA GLN A 193 15.07 12.54 13.95
C GLN A 193 13.54 12.67 14.09
N ASN A 194 12.93 13.69 13.46
CA ASN A 194 11.47 13.92 13.46
C ASN A 194 10.79 13.62 12.12
N SER A 195 11.53 13.11 11.12
CA SER A 195 11.05 13.00 9.74
C SER A 195 9.78 12.15 9.62
N ALA A 196 9.66 11.06 10.37
CA ALA A 196 8.48 10.20 10.33
C ALA A 196 7.21 10.88 10.87
N ARG A 197 7.33 11.79 11.85
CA ARG A 197 6.20 12.59 12.33
C ARG A 197 5.84 13.68 11.33
N GLU A 198 6.85 14.37 10.80
CA GLU A 198 6.67 15.44 9.82
C GLU A 198 6.09 14.93 8.50
N ALA A 199 6.52 13.76 8.03
CA ALA A 199 6.00 13.11 6.84
C ALA A 199 4.51 12.78 7.02
N ARG A 200 4.13 12.15 8.14
CA ARG A 200 2.72 11.85 8.42
C ARG A 200 1.86 13.11 8.51
N ALA A 201 2.35 14.17 9.15
CA ALA A 201 1.65 15.44 9.24
C ALA A 201 1.43 16.06 7.85
N PHE A 202 2.46 16.06 7.00
CA PHE A 202 2.38 16.60 5.64
C PHE A 202 1.49 15.76 4.72
N VAL A 203 1.51 14.44 4.87
CA VAL A 203 0.59 13.53 4.16
C VAL A 203 -0.86 13.83 4.55
N ALA A 204 -1.15 14.07 5.83
CA ALA A 204 -2.48 14.45 6.28
C ALA A 204 -2.92 15.84 5.75
N GLU A 205 -1.99 16.78 5.60
CA GLU A 205 -2.25 18.06 4.94
C GLU A 205 -2.60 17.89 3.46
N CYS A 206 -1.83 17.09 2.73
CA CYS A 206 -2.12 16.74 1.34
C CYS A 206 -3.51 16.12 1.19
N ALA A 207 -3.90 15.23 2.11
CA ALA A 207 -5.23 14.61 2.11
C ALA A 207 -6.35 15.65 2.27
N LYS A 208 -6.19 16.64 3.16
CA LYS A 208 -7.18 17.73 3.33
C LYS A 208 -7.34 18.54 2.04
N ILE A 209 -6.24 18.87 1.37
CA ILE A 209 -6.26 19.60 0.11
C ILE A 209 -6.95 18.77 -0.98
N ALA A 210 -6.58 17.49 -1.09
CA ALA A 210 -7.16 16.55 -2.05
C ALA A 210 -8.68 16.40 -1.86
N GLN A 211 -9.15 16.29 -0.62
CA GLN A 211 -10.59 16.22 -0.30
C GLN A 211 -11.33 17.52 -0.62
N GLY A 212 -10.70 18.66 -0.36
CA GLY A 212 -11.26 19.97 -0.72
C GLY A 212 -11.43 20.15 -2.23
N LYS A 213 -10.50 19.60 -3.03
CA LYS A 213 -10.57 19.62 -4.50
C LYS A 213 -11.53 18.60 -5.09
N ASN A 214 -11.83 17.52 -4.35
CA ASN A 214 -12.66 16.41 -4.81
C ASN A 214 -13.85 16.18 -3.86
N PRO A 215 -14.79 17.15 -3.75
CA PRO A 215 -15.95 16.99 -2.88
C PRO A 215 -16.84 15.85 -3.39
N GLY A 216 -17.14 14.87 -2.53
CA GLY A 216 -18.03 13.76 -2.85
C GLY A 216 -17.35 12.43 -3.18
N VAL A 217 -16.02 12.35 -3.16
CA VAL A 217 -15.34 11.04 -3.25
C VAL A 217 -15.71 10.18 -2.04
N ALA A 218 -16.24 8.99 -2.29
CA ALA A 218 -16.64 8.05 -1.25
C ALA A 218 -15.42 7.53 -0.47
N SER A 219 -15.46 7.62 0.86
CA SER A 219 -14.41 7.10 1.75
C SER A 219 -14.78 5.72 2.29
N ASN A 220 -13.83 4.79 2.30
CA ASN A 220 -13.93 3.48 2.93
C ASN A 220 -13.38 3.54 4.36
N LYS A 221 -14.07 4.27 5.24
CA LYS A 221 -13.59 4.53 6.61
C LYS A 221 -13.36 3.22 7.36
N CYS A 222 -12.22 3.15 8.05
CA CYS A 222 -12.00 2.10 9.02
C CYS A 222 -13.03 2.20 10.16
N THR A 223 -13.49 1.05 10.65
CA THR A 223 -14.29 0.98 11.87
C THR A 223 -13.37 1.18 13.07
N PRO A 224 -13.67 2.10 14.01
CA PRO A 224 -12.96 2.16 15.29
C PRO A 224 -12.98 0.78 15.94
N GLY A 225 -11.84 0.34 16.47
CA GLY A 225 -11.67 -1.01 16.98
C GLY A 225 -12.76 -1.40 17.99
N MET A 226 -13.43 -2.53 17.71
CA MET A 226 -13.96 -3.41 18.74
C MET A 226 -12.88 -4.42 19.11
#